data_AF-A0A177V9G9-F1
#
_entry.id   AF-A0A177V9G9-F1
#
_cell.length_a   1.000
_cell.length_b   1.000
_cell.length_c   1.000
_cell.angle_alpha   90.00
_cell.angle_beta   90.00
_cell.angle_gamma   90.00
#
_symmetry.space_group_name_H-M   'P 1'
#
loop_
_entity.id
_entity.type
_entity.pdbx_description
1 polymer ?
#
loop_
_entity_poly.entity_id
_entity_poly.type
_entity_poly.pdbx_seq_one_letter_code
_entity_poly.pdbx_strand_id
1 'polypeptide(L)'
;METVKRRAGFKAEDALDQDSPFAVLDEHGEAEPLDDAEQAKIVRELNELNEKANYIYRALLLFMLSLVLIVYMTPIPAYLAGTHPENHLIMFFSPHHHEHTNEDLIYLPAAPFYIFFFLIQGGLIFAVAYETAERMGFVKLPAKPYPQQPHRFGTAPDWLVLILEDIRLQPSEVEKKRGEDKGQQAAQRFGGRLVYVIFLTVLATPLPLLTFGAGSFTNAGWWAITPVVLAVVSVVEWMMGKVTADTQGLATMKYNYRGA
;
A
#
# COMPACT_ATOMS: atom_id res chain seq x y z
N MET A 1 26.34 53.39 -13.81
CA MET A 1 24.96 52.87 -13.74
C MET A 1 25.05 51.39 -14.03
N GLU A 2 25.21 50.53 -13.02
CA GLU A 2 24.12 49.99 -12.17
C GLU A 2 23.15 49.13 -12.99
N THR A 3 22.70 47.93 -12.60
CA THR A 3 22.88 47.04 -11.44
C THR A 3 22.06 45.80 -11.79
N VAL A 4 22.59 44.58 -11.66
CA VAL A 4 21.76 43.45 -11.22
C VAL A 4 22.57 42.63 -10.22
N LYS A 5 22.12 42.71 -8.96
CA LYS A 5 22.71 42.15 -7.75
C LYS A 5 22.45 40.64 -7.62
N ARG A 6 23.46 39.94 -7.09
CA ARG A 6 23.37 38.65 -6.39
C ARG A 6 22.30 38.64 -5.29
N ARG A 7 21.61 37.51 -5.12
CA ARG A 7 21.25 36.85 -3.83
C ARG A 7 21.19 35.34 -4.14
N ALA A 8 22.20 34.53 -3.81
CA ALA A 8 22.61 34.05 -2.49
C ALA A 8 21.55 33.15 -1.82
N GLY A 9 21.90 31.86 -1.64
CA GLY A 9 21.48 31.11 -0.46
C GLY A 9 20.84 29.75 -0.71
N PHE A 10 21.62 28.74 -1.12
CA PHE A 10 21.51 27.42 -0.47
C PHE A 10 22.88 26.74 -0.51
N LYS A 11 23.67 26.99 0.53
CA LYS A 11 24.74 26.09 0.94
C LYS A 11 24.05 24.93 1.61
N ALA A 12 24.04 23.78 0.94
CA ALA A 12 23.86 22.48 1.58
C ALA A 12 25.11 21.65 1.30
N GLU A 13 26.26 22.19 1.72
CA GLU A 13 27.35 21.36 2.23
C GLU A 13 26.93 20.97 3.65
N ASP A 14 25.96 20.05 3.76
CA ASP A 14 25.67 19.37 5.01
C ASP A 14 25.73 17.88 4.70
N ALA A 15 26.92 17.33 4.98
CA ALA A 15 27.14 15.97 5.45
C ALA A 15 26.22 14.90 4.86
N LEU A 16 26.47 14.54 3.59
CA LEU A 16 26.31 13.14 3.21
C LEU A 16 27.28 12.35 4.09
N ASP A 17 26.71 11.55 4.98
CA ASP A 17 27.40 10.56 5.80
C ASP A 17 28.53 9.92 4.98
N GLN A 18 29.76 9.99 5.49
CA GLN A 18 30.91 9.29 4.92
C GLN A 18 30.73 7.76 4.94
N ASP A 19 29.63 7.27 5.55
CA ASP A 19 29.15 5.89 5.51
C ASP A 19 28.12 5.61 4.39
N SER A 20 27.82 6.58 3.51
CA SER A 20 26.93 6.33 2.38
C SER A 20 27.67 5.59 1.25
N PRO A 21 27.16 4.45 0.76
CA PRO A 21 27.78 3.66 -0.32
C PRO A 21 27.80 4.37 -1.68
N PHE A 22 27.23 5.58 -1.76
CA PHE A 22 27.21 6.42 -2.96
C PHE A 22 28.32 7.48 -2.98
N ALA A 23 29.04 7.71 -1.87
CA ALA A 23 30.14 8.68 -1.80
C ALA A 23 31.33 8.31 -2.72
N VAL A 24 31.50 7.02 -3.04
CA VAL A 24 32.54 6.53 -3.94
C VAL A 24 32.25 6.83 -5.42
N LEU A 25 30.99 7.15 -5.76
CA LEU A 25 30.56 7.30 -7.16
C LEU A 25 30.69 8.72 -7.71
N ASP A 26 30.91 9.73 -6.86
CA ASP A 26 30.83 11.15 -7.28
C ASP A 26 32.22 11.83 -7.41
N GLU A 27 33.30 11.23 -6.90
CA GLU A 27 34.62 11.89 -6.85
C GLU A 27 35.59 11.53 -7.99
N HIS A 28 35.30 10.51 -8.81
CA HIS A 28 36.19 10.07 -9.89
C HIS A 28 35.48 9.91 -11.23
N GLY A 29 35.59 10.94 -12.08
CA GLY A 29 35.24 10.89 -13.51
C GLY A 29 36.15 9.99 -14.38
N GLU A 30 37.01 9.18 -13.76
CA GLU A 30 37.85 8.14 -14.36
C GLU A 30 37.68 6.82 -13.58
N ALA A 31 36.45 6.40 -13.29
CA ALA A 31 36.22 5.13 -12.62
C ALA A 31 36.67 3.97 -13.52
N GLU A 32 37.76 3.29 -13.13
CA GLU A 32 38.08 1.95 -13.62
C GLU A 32 36.81 1.08 -13.54
N PRO A 33 36.53 0.23 -14.54
CA PRO A 33 35.40 -0.67 -14.47
C PRO A 33 35.54 -1.50 -13.19
N LEU A 34 34.54 -1.37 -12.29
CA LEU A 34 34.51 -2.10 -11.02
C LEU A 34 34.82 -3.59 -11.25
N ASP A 35 35.68 -4.16 -10.40
CA ASP A 35 35.98 -5.59 -10.44
C ASP A 35 34.68 -6.39 -10.23
N ASP A 36 34.55 -7.51 -10.97
CA ASP A 36 33.36 -8.37 -10.98
C ASP A 36 32.99 -8.86 -9.56
N ALA A 37 34.01 -9.00 -8.69
CA ALA A 37 33.88 -9.38 -7.30
C ALA A 37 33.34 -8.24 -6.42
N GLU A 38 33.80 -7.01 -6.63
CA GLU A 38 33.34 -5.83 -5.90
C GLU A 38 31.90 -5.47 -6.29
N GLN A 39 31.56 -5.54 -7.58
CA GLN A 39 30.19 -5.30 -8.04
C GLN A 39 29.22 -6.37 -7.51
N ALA A 40 29.63 -7.63 -7.43
CA ALA A 40 28.81 -8.70 -6.84
C ALA A 40 28.60 -8.50 -5.34
N LYS A 41 29.61 -8.01 -4.63
CA LYS A 41 29.52 -7.67 -3.20
C LYS A 41 28.54 -6.52 -2.98
N ILE A 42 28.65 -5.45 -3.76
CA ILE A 42 27.74 -4.30 -3.68
C ILE A 42 26.30 -4.70 -3.97
N VAL A 43 26.05 -5.50 -5.02
CA VAL A 43 24.69 -5.97 -5.35
C VAL A 43 24.13 -6.87 -4.22
N ARG A 44 24.96 -7.70 -3.60
CA ARG A 44 24.54 -8.53 -2.48
C ARG A 44 24.20 -7.67 -1.25
N GLU A 45 25.05 -6.73 -0.89
CA GLU A 45 24.81 -5.81 0.23
C GLU A 45 23.55 -4.97 0.00
N LEU A 46 23.34 -4.48 -1.22
CA LEU A 46 22.14 -3.74 -1.60
C LEU A 46 20.87 -4.59 -1.48
N ASN A 47 20.94 -5.87 -1.87
CA ASN A 47 19.83 -6.81 -1.68
C ASN A 47 19.55 -7.08 -0.19
N GLU A 48 20.57 -7.31 0.62
CA GLU A 48 20.43 -7.56 2.06
C GLU A 48 19.85 -6.33 2.79
N LEU A 49 20.30 -5.11 2.44
CA LEU A 49 19.75 -3.86 2.96
C LEU A 49 18.30 -3.64 2.52
N ASN A 50 17.98 -3.91 1.25
CA ASN A 50 16.62 -3.82 0.73
C ASN A 50 15.69 -4.82 1.43
N GLU A 51 16.13 -6.06 1.67
CA GLU A 51 15.34 -7.06 2.40
C GLU A 51 15.05 -6.62 3.85
N LYS A 52 16.05 -6.09 4.56
CA LYS A 52 15.87 -5.53 5.92
C LYS A 52 14.91 -4.35 5.93
N ALA A 53 15.06 -3.42 4.99
CA ALA A 53 14.18 -2.26 4.87
C ALA A 53 12.73 -2.70 4.58
N ASN A 54 12.54 -3.61 3.62
CA ASN A 54 11.22 -4.16 3.28
C ASN A 54 10.55 -4.86 4.47
N TYR A 55 11.33 -5.58 5.28
CA TYR A 55 10.81 -6.18 6.51
C TYR A 55 10.30 -5.12 7.50
N ILE A 56 11.08 -4.05 7.72
CA ILE A 56 10.69 -2.95 8.61
C ILE A 56 9.43 -2.23 8.09
N TYR A 57 9.37 -1.92 6.80
CA TYR A 57 8.19 -1.28 6.20
C TYR A 57 6.95 -2.16 6.38
N ARG A 58 7.04 -3.48 6.14
CA ARG A 58 5.93 -4.41 6.36
C ARG A 58 5.49 -4.48 7.83
N ALA A 59 6.43 -4.44 8.77
CA ALA A 59 6.12 -4.40 10.20
C ALA A 59 5.35 -3.13 10.57
N LEU A 60 5.78 -1.97 10.06
CA LEU A 60 5.10 -0.69 10.28
C LEU A 60 3.71 -0.67 9.65
N LEU A 61 3.55 -1.21 8.43
CA LEU A 61 2.25 -1.33 7.77
C LEU A 61 1.31 -2.23 8.58
N LEU A 62 1.79 -3.36 9.09
CA LEU A 62 0.99 -4.27 9.92
C LEU A 62 0.58 -3.63 11.24
N PHE A 63 1.49 -2.86 11.86
CA PHE A 63 1.17 -2.07 13.05
C PHE A 63 0.08 -1.02 12.77
N MET A 64 0.21 -0.28 11.67
CA MET A 64 -0.79 0.69 11.23
C MET A 64 -2.15 0.02 10.99
N LEU A 65 -2.20 -1.11 10.26
CA LEU A 65 -3.44 -1.86 10.00
C LEU A 65 -4.08 -2.35 11.31
N SER A 66 -3.27 -2.82 12.25
CA SER A 66 -3.74 -3.26 13.57
C SER A 66 -4.33 -2.11 14.39
N LEU A 67 -3.71 -0.93 14.34
CA LEU A 67 -4.22 0.27 15.01
C LEU A 67 -5.59 0.67 14.47
N VAL A 68 -5.81 0.64 13.15
CA VAL A 68 -7.12 0.95 12.57
C VAL A 68 -8.20 0.00 13.08
N LEU A 69 -7.87 -1.30 13.19
CA LEU A 69 -8.81 -2.28 13.72
C LEU A 69 -9.16 -2.00 15.18
N ILE A 70 -8.18 -1.62 16.00
CA ILE A 70 -8.41 -1.16 17.39
C ILE A 70 -9.28 0.09 17.40
N VAL A 71 -9.00 1.09 16.55
CA VAL A 71 -9.78 2.32 16.44
C VAL A 71 -11.26 2.00 16.14
N TYR A 72 -11.55 1.09 15.20
CA TYR A 72 -12.93 0.70 14.93
C TYR A 72 -13.59 -0.13 16.03
N MET A 73 -12.82 -0.76 16.92
CA MET A 73 -13.39 -1.41 18.10
C MET A 73 -13.76 -0.42 19.21
N THR A 74 -13.15 0.77 19.25
CA THR A 74 -13.34 1.74 20.35
C THR A 74 -14.79 2.16 20.62
N PRO A 75 -15.69 2.38 19.64
CA PRO A 75 -17.05 2.81 19.94
C PRO A 75 -17.99 1.64 20.25
N ILE A 76 -17.60 0.38 20.03
CA ILE A 76 -18.45 -0.81 20.25
C ILE A 76 -19.01 -0.84 21.69
N PRO A 77 -18.20 -0.65 22.75
CA PRO A 77 -18.72 -0.62 24.12
C PRO A 77 -19.75 0.49 24.35
N ALA A 78 -19.56 1.68 23.75
CA ALA A 78 -20.49 2.79 23.87
C ALA A 78 -21.82 2.53 23.16
N TYR A 79 -21.77 1.85 22.00
CA TYR A 79 -22.98 1.38 21.31
C TYR A 79 -23.74 0.32 22.11
N LEU A 80 -23.03 -0.63 22.74
CA LEU A 80 -23.66 -1.67 23.57
C LEU A 80 -24.24 -1.11 24.88
N ALA A 81 -23.58 -0.12 25.47
CA ALA A 81 -24.05 0.57 26.68
C ALA A 81 -25.15 1.60 26.39
N GLY A 82 -25.42 1.91 25.12
CA GLY A 82 -26.38 2.91 24.68
C GLY A 82 -25.98 4.36 25.01
N THR A 83 -24.72 4.60 25.35
CA THR A 83 -24.18 5.92 25.70
C THR A 83 -23.57 6.66 24.50
N HIS A 84 -23.53 6.02 23.33
CA HIS A 84 -23.02 6.64 22.12
C HIS A 84 -23.92 7.79 21.65
N PRO A 85 -23.37 8.96 21.25
CA PRO A 85 -24.18 10.09 20.77
C PRO A 85 -25.00 9.74 19.52
N GLU A 86 -24.55 8.76 18.73
CA GLU A 86 -25.23 8.26 17.52
C GLU A 86 -25.92 6.90 17.76
N ASN A 87 -26.41 6.61 18.97
CA ASN A 87 -26.98 5.29 19.31
C ASN A 87 -28.27 4.95 18.52
N HIS A 88 -28.93 5.95 17.96
CA HIS A 88 -30.14 5.83 17.15
C HIS A 88 -29.91 6.37 15.74
N LEU A 89 -30.47 5.69 14.74
CA LEU A 89 -30.42 6.09 13.32
C LEU A 89 -31.23 7.37 13.03
N ILE A 90 -30.74 8.52 13.47
CA ILE A 90 -31.22 9.83 13.03
C ILE A 90 -30.24 10.42 11.99
N MET A 91 -29.16 9.71 11.66
CA MET A 91 -27.93 10.31 11.11
C MET A 91 -27.55 9.98 9.66
N PHE A 92 -28.42 9.32 8.88
CA PHE A 92 -28.15 9.17 7.44
C PHE A 92 -28.98 10.09 6.54
N PHE A 93 -30.07 10.71 7.02
CA PHE A 93 -30.98 11.42 6.10
C PHE A 93 -31.68 12.70 6.63
N SER A 94 -31.33 13.26 7.79
CA SER A 94 -32.05 14.45 8.30
C SER A 94 -31.18 15.74 8.34
N PRO A 95 -31.63 16.84 7.72
CA PRO A 95 -31.03 18.16 7.90
C PRO A 95 -31.30 18.66 9.33
N HIS A 96 -30.30 19.33 9.93
CA HIS A 96 -30.17 19.70 11.35
C HIS A 96 -31.25 20.64 11.96
N HIS A 97 -32.54 20.57 11.63
CA HIS A 97 -33.57 21.51 12.10
C HIS A 97 -34.85 20.86 12.65
N HIS A 98 -34.76 19.98 13.65
CA HIS A 98 -35.95 19.63 14.44
C HIS A 98 -35.64 19.54 15.94
N GLU A 99 -36.25 20.45 16.70
CA GLU A 99 -36.37 20.39 18.16
C GLU A 99 -37.08 19.09 18.56
N HIS A 100 -36.39 18.25 19.33
CA HIS A 100 -36.88 16.94 19.72
C HIS A 100 -38.07 17.05 20.69
N THR A 101 -39.25 16.62 20.26
CA THR A 101 -40.34 16.20 21.16
C THR A 101 -40.44 14.68 21.14
N ASN A 102 -40.77 14.10 22.30
CA ASN A 102 -40.60 12.70 22.70
C ASN A 102 -41.44 11.63 21.95
N GLU A 103 -42.02 11.93 20.77
CA GLU A 103 -43.06 11.06 20.17
C GLU A 103 -42.88 10.66 18.69
N ASP A 104 -41.73 10.88 18.04
CA ASP A 104 -41.52 10.34 16.68
C ASP A 104 -40.76 9.01 16.68
N LEU A 105 -41.57 7.97 16.85
CA LEU A 105 -41.33 6.55 16.67
C LEU A 105 -40.74 6.23 15.27
N ILE A 106 -39.46 5.84 15.22
CA ILE A 106 -38.93 4.50 14.86
C ILE A 106 -37.40 4.69 14.87
N TYR A 107 -36.81 4.65 16.06
CA TYR A 107 -35.36 4.66 16.19
C TYR A 107 -34.83 3.25 15.93
N LEU A 108 -34.26 3.02 14.73
CA LEU A 108 -33.48 1.81 14.51
C LEU A 108 -32.19 1.88 15.36
N PRO A 109 -31.84 0.83 16.12
CA PRO A 109 -30.59 0.80 16.86
C PRO A 109 -29.44 0.95 15.85
N ALA A 110 -28.51 1.87 16.09
CA ALA A 110 -27.39 2.11 15.19
C ALA A 110 -26.29 1.03 15.31
N ALA A 111 -26.24 0.33 16.45
CA ALA A 111 -25.22 -0.68 16.74
C ALA A 111 -25.15 -1.83 15.71
N PRO A 112 -26.26 -2.47 15.27
CA PRO A 112 -26.23 -3.47 14.21
C PRO A 112 -25.65 -2.97 12.89
N PHE A 113 -25.94 -1.72 12.52
CA PHE A 113 -25.42 -1.11 11.29
C PHE A 113 -23.93 -0.83 11.41
N TYR A 114 -23.50 -0.29 12.55
CA TYR A 114 -22.08 -0.10 12.83
C TYR A 114 -21.32 -1.43 12.77
N ILE A 115 -21.81 -2.48 13.42
CA ILE A 115 -21.20 -3.81 13.39
C ILE A 115 -21.14 -4.36 11.97
N PHE A 116 -22.20 -4.22 11.18
CA PHE A 116 -22.21 -4.68 9.80
C PHE A 116 -21.12 -3.99 8.95
N PHE A 117 -21.04 -2.66 9.01
CA PHE A 117 -20.02 -1.91 8.28
C PHE A 117 -18.61 -2.13 8.83
N PHE A 118 -18.47 -2.29 10.15
CA PHE A 118 -17.23 -2.70 10.80
C PHE A 118 -16.76 -4.06 10.30
N LEU A 119 -17.64 -5.06 10.17
CA LEU A 119 -17.27 -6.38 9.66
C LEU A 119 -16.83 -6.32 8.19
N ILE A 120 -17.46 -5.48 7.37
CA ILE A 120 -17.04 -5.28 5.98
C ILE A 120 -15.67 -4.59 5.92
N GLN A 121 -15.54 -3.39 6.49
CA GLN A 121 -14.31 -2.59 6.41
C GLN A 121 -13.16 -3.26 7.18
N GLY A 122 -13.45 -3.76 8.38
CA GLY A 122 -12.52 -4.55 9.20
C GLY A 122 -12.11 -5.85 8.52
N GLY A 123 -13.02 -6.50 7.78
CA GLY A 123 -12.72 -7.68 6.96
C GLY A 123 -11.73 -7.37 5.83
N LEU A 124 -11.88 -6.22 5.15
CA LEU A 124 -10.94 -5.76 4.13
C LEU A 124 -9.55 -5.47 4.72
N ILE A 125 -9.50 -4.77 5.85
CA ILE A 125 -8.25 -4.50 6.58
C ILE A 125 -7.59 -5.79 7.03
N PHE A 126 -8.38 -6.72 7.58
CA PHE A 126 -7.90 -8.01 8.04
C PHE A 126 -7.28 -8.82 6.89
N ALA A 127 -7.89 -8.83 5.70
CA ALA A 127 -7.33 -9.51 4.54
C ALA A 127 -5.93 -8.98 4.18
N VAL A 128 -5.76 -7.65 4.15
CA VAL A 128 -4.46 -7.02 3.85
C VAL A 128 -3.44 -7.23 4.98
N ALA A 129 -3.88 -7.18 6.23
CA ALA A 129 -3.04 -7.44 7.40
C ALA A 129 -2.56 -8.90 7.40
N TYR A 130 -3.44 -9.84 7.09
CA TYR A 130 -3.12 -11.27 6.98
C TYR A 130 -2.09 -11.53 5.89
N GLU A 131 -2.26 -10.96 4.70
CA GLU A 131 -1.28 -11.10 3.60
C GLU A 131 0.07 -10.46 3.95
N THR A 132 0.06 -9.34 4.67
CA THR A 132 1.28 -8.68 5.16
C THR A 132 1.99 -9.56 6.19
N ALA A 133 1.24 -10.18 7.11
CA ALA A 133 1.75 -11.10 8.12
C ALA A 133 2.33 -12.39 7.50
N GLU A 134 1.67 -12.93 6.46
CA GLU A 134 2.15 -14.10 5.72
C GLU A 134 3.52 -13.83 5.10
N ARG A 135 3.71 -12.66 4.48
CA ARG A 135 5.00 -12.28 3.88
C ARG A 135 6.10 -11.99 4.88
N MET A 136 5.76 -11.69 6.12
CA MET A 136 6.72 -11.60 7.21
C MET A 136 7.06 -12.97 7.81
N GLY A 137 6.37 -14.03 7.37
CA GLY A 137 6.55 -15.39 7.89
C GLY A 137 5.87 -15.64 9.23
N PHE A 138 5.03 -14.71 9.71
CA PHE A 138 4.24 -14.91 10.93
C PHE A 138 3.12 -15.92 10.73
N VAL A 139 2.60 -16.01 9.51
CA VAL A 139 1.56 -16.98 9.13
C VAL A 139 2.09 -17.82 7.98
N LYS A 140 2.00 -19.15 8.10
CA LYS A 140 2.35 -20.08 7.03
C LYS A 140 1.07 -20.65 6.44
N LEU A 141 0.80 -20.37 5.17
CA LEU A 141 -0.30 -21.03 4.47
C LEU A 141 0.06 -22.52 4.24
N PRO A 142 -0.87 -23.46 4.47
CA PRO A 142 -0.65 -24.85 4.13
C PRO A 142 -0.46 -24.98 2.61
N ALA A 143 0.64 -25.61 2.20
CA ALA A 143 0.92 -25.86 0.79
C ALA A 143 -0.17 -26.78 0.21
N LYS A 144 -0.89 -26.30 -0.80
CA LYS A 144 -1.93 -27.07 -1.50
C LYS A 144 -1.31 -27.84 -2.67
N PRO A 145 -1.70 -29.12 -2.90
CA PRO A 145 -1.21 -29.91 -4.02
C PRO A 145 -1.77 -29.39 -5.36
N TYR A 146 -1.02 -29.62 -6.44
CA TYR A 146 -1.47 -29.28 -7.81
C TYR A 146 -2.80 -29.99 -8.12
N PRO A 147 -3.80 -29.32 -8.74
CA PRO A 147 -3.75 -27.98 -9.36
C PRO A 147 -4.10 -26.81 -8.42
N GLN A 148 -4.38 -27.03 -7.14
CA GLN A 148 -4.86 -26.00 -6.20
C GLN A 148 -3.74 -25.11 -5.63
N GLN A 149 -2.64 -24.91 -6.35
CA GLN A 149 -1.53 -24.10 -5.87
C GLN A 149 -1.99 -22.66 -5.57
N PRO A 150 -1.45 -22.01 -4.53
CA PRO A 150 -1.80 -20.64 -4.21
C PRO A 150 -1.48 -19.72 -5.40
N HIS A 151 -2.50 -19.02 -5.90
CA HIS A 151 -2.37 -18.06 -6.98
C HIS A 151 -1.57 -16.83 -6.54
N ARG A 152 -1.06 -16.05 -7.50
CA ARG A 152 -0.17 -14.90 -7.24
C ARG A 152 -0.81 -13.72 -6.49
N PHE A 153 -2.12 -13.76 -6.26
CA PHE A 153 -2.92 -12.74 -5.57
C PHE A 153 -3.13 -13.03 -4.07
N GLY A 154 -2.21 -13.78 -3.45
CA GLY A 154 -2.22 -14.02 -2.00
C GLY A 154 -3.49 -14.74 -1.55
N THR A 155 -4.27 -14.08 -0.68
CA THR A 155 -5.54 -14.58 -0.12
C THR A 155 -6.79 -14.18 -0.89
N ALA A 156 -6.66 -13.66 -2.12
CA ALA A 156 -7.82 -13.40 -2.97
C ALA A 156 -8.70 -14.66 -3.10
N PRO A 157 -10.04 -14.54 -3.11
CA PRO A 157 -10.90 -15.68 -3.44
C PRO A 157 -10.67 -16.18 -4.87
N ASP A 158 -10.75 -17.49 -5.11
CA ASP A 158 -10.49 -18.09 -6.44
C ASP A 158 -11.33 -17.47 -7.57
N TRP A 159 -12.57 -17.05 -7.29
CA TRP A 159 -13.44 -16.38 -8.26
C TRP A 159 -12.96 -14.97 -8.64
N LEU A 160 -12.22 -14.30 -7.73
CA LEU A 160 -11.67 -12.97 -7.94
C LEU A 160 -10.39 -13.01 -8.76
N VAL A 161 -9.65 -14.12 -8.72
CA VAL A 161 -8.38 -14.31 -9.43
C VAL A 161 -8.52 -14.04 -10.92
N LEU A 162 -9.56 -14.58 -11.57
CA LEU A 162 -9.80 -14.39 -12.99
C LEU A 162 -9.96 -12.90 -13.36
N ILE A 163 -10.62 -12.13 -12.50
CA ILE A 163 -10.83 -10.69 -12.67
C ILE A 163 -9.52 -9.93 -12.44
N LEU A 164 -8.75 -10.30 -11.41
CA LEU A 164 -7.47 -9.67 -11.10
C LEU A 164 -6.38 -9.98 -12.14
N GLU A 165 -6.41 -11.17 -12.75
CA GLU A 165 -5.54 -11.54 -13.87
C GLU A 165 -5.83 -10.73 -15.11
N ASP A 166 -7.10 -10.42 -15.39
CA ASP A 166 -7.50 -9.58 -16.51
C ASP A 166 -7.18 -8.09 -16.27
N ILE A 167 -7.39 -7.59 -15.04
CA ILE A 167 -7.03 -6.23 -14.64
C ILE A 167 -5.51 -6.01 -14.67
N ARG A 168 -4.71 -7.06 -14.51
CA ARG A 168 -3.26 -6.97 -14.61
C ARG A 168 -2.88 -6.62 -16.04
N LEU A 169 -2.78 -5.30 -16.29
CA LEU A 169 -2.36 -4.67 -17.54
C LEU A 169 -1.29 -5.54 -18.23
N GLN A 170 -1.72 -6.31 -19.21
CA GLN A 170 -0.78 -7.00 -20.09
C GLN A 170 -0.02 -5.90 -20.83
N PRO A 171 1.31 -6.02 -20.99
CA PRO A 171 2.07 -5.00 -21.71
C PRO A 171 1.47 -4.84 -23.09
N SER A 172 1.28 -3.58 -23.50
CA SER A 172 0.75 -3.29 -24.83
C SER A 172 1.65 -3.93 -25.90
N GLU A 173 1.10 -4.28 -27.05
CA GLU A 173 1.88 -4.78 -28.22
C GLU A 173 3.09 -3.86 -28.53
N VAL A 174 2.96 -2.57 -28.26
CA VAL A 174 4.01 -1.56 -28.43
C VAL A 174 5.15 -1.72 -27.41
N GLU A 175 4.84 -2.00 -26.14
CA GLU A 175 5.84 -2.31 -25.12
C GLU A 175 6.51 -3.67 -25.33
N LYS A 176 5.79 -4.65 -25.87
CA LYS A 176 6.38 -5.95 -26.26
C LYS A 176 7.42 -5.77 -27.36
N LYS A 177 7.12 -4.96 -28.38
CA LYS A 177 8.07 -4.66 -29.48
C LYS A 177 9.22 -3.76 -29.07
N ARG A 178 9.04 -2.89 -28.06
CA ARG A 178 10.10 -2.01 -27.54
C ARG A 178 10.98 -2.69 -26.48
N GLY A 179 10.49 -3.76 -25.87
CA GLY A 179 11.19 -4.56 -24.86
C GLY A 179 12.23 -5.53 -25.42
N GLU A 180 12.26 -5.78 -26.73
CA GLU A 180 13.34 -6.56 -27.37
C GLU A 180 14.69 -5.83 -27.34
N ASP A 181 14.69 -4.50 -27.33
CA ASP A 181 15.92 -3.69 -27.25
C ASP A 181 16.36 -3.34 -25.82
N LYS A 182 15.51 -3.54 -24.82
CA LYS A 182 15.80 -3.19 -23.42
C LYS A 182 15.21 -4.22 -22.47
N GLY A 183 16.06 -5.10 -21.94
CA GLY A 183 15.77 -6.01 -20.83
C GLY A 183 15.24 -5.34 -19.54
N GLN A 184 15.11 -4.01 -19.53
CA GLN A 184 14.51 -3.21 -18.45
C GLN A 184 12.97 -3.19 -18.45
N GLN A 185 12.28 -3.40 -19.58
CA GLN A 185 10.81 -3.21 -19.64
C GLN A 185 9.99 -4.45 -19.24
N ALA A 186 10.58 -5.65 -19.26
CA ALA A 186 9.93 -6.85 -18.71
C ALA A 186 9.73 -6.77 -17.18
N ALA A 187 10.36 -5.81 -16.51
CA ALA A 187 10.35 -5.62 -15.05
C ALA A 187 9.18 -4.78 -14.53
N GLN A 188 8.42 -4.06 -15.37
CA GLN A 188 7.26 -3.25 -14.93
C GLN A 188 5.96 -4.05 -14.82
N ARG A 189 6.04 -5.30 -14.36
CA ARG A 189 4.83 -6.05 -14.02
C ARG A 189 4.41 -5.68 -12.61
N PHE A 190 3.25 -5.03 -12.45
CA PHE A 190 2.64 -4.89 -11.14
C PHE A 190 2.56 -6.28 -10.46
N GLY A 191 3.03 -6.35 -9.22
CA GLY A 191 2.92 -7.56 -8.42
C GLY A 191 1.45 -7.91 -8.20
N GLY A 192 1.08 -9.19 -8.27
CA GLY A 192 -0.32 -9.63 -8.12
C GLY A 192 -0.96 -9.10 -6.84
N ARG A 193 -0.22 -9.12 -5.73
CA ARG A 193 -0.62 -8.47 -4.47
C ARG A 193 -0.95 -6.99 -4.60
N LEU A 194 -0.13 -6.19 -5.28
CA LEU A 194 -0.39 -4.76 -5.39
C LEU A 194 -1.72 -4.51 -6.13
N VAL A 195 -2.00 -5.30 -7.18
CA VAL A 195 -3.29 -5.26 -7.88
C VAL A 195 -4.43 -5.64 -6.93
N TYR A 196 -4.24 -6.66 -6.09
CA TYR A 196 -5.23 -7.07 -5.09
C TYR A 196 -5.48 -5.99 -4.03
N VAL A 197 -4.45 -5.38 -3.44
CA VAL A 197 -4.60 -4.32 -2.43
C VAL A 197 -5.24 -3.06 -3.06
N ILE A 198 -4.90 -2.71 -4.30
CA ILE A 198 -5.57 -1.63 -5.04
C ILE A 198 -7.05 -1.95 -5.23
N PHE A 199 -7.37 -3.19 -5.63
CA PHE A 199 -8.75 -3.63 -5.77
C PHE A 199 -9.52 -3.52 -4.44
N LEU A 200 -8.93 -3.97 -3.32
CA LEU A 200 -9.53 -3.82 -1.99
C LEU A 200 -9.68 -2.36 -1.57
N THR A 201 -8.72 -1.50 -1.96
CA THR A 201 -8.80 -0.05 -1.72
C THR A 201 -10.02 0.53 -2.42
N VAL A 202 -10.21 0.23 -3.71
CA VAL A 202 -11.38 0.65 -4.48
C VAL A 202 -12.66 0.10 -3.84
N LEU A 203 -12.67 -1.17 -3.43
CA LEU A 203 -13.82 -1.79 -2.77
C LEU A 203 -14.18 -1.16 -1.42
N ALA A 204 -13.22 -0.56 -0.72
CA ALA A 204 -13.44 0.15 0.54
C ALA A 204 -14.08 1.54 0.37
N THR A 205 -13.96 2.16 -0.81
CA THR A 205 -14.42 3.55 -1.08
C THR A 205 -15.93 3.80 -1.13
N PRO A 206 -16.82 2.87 -1.51
CA PRO A 206 -18.24 3.18 -1.63
C PRO A 206 -18.87 3.65 -0.32
N LEU A 207 -18.49 3.06 0.82
CA LEU A 207 -19.07 3.42 2.12
C LEU A 207 -18.81 4.89 2.49
N PRO A 208 -17.56 5.39 2.55
CA PRO A 208 -17.32 6.80 2.85
C PRO A 208 -17.98 7.74 1.83
N LEU A 209 -18.00 7.37 0.55
CA LEU A 209 -18.66 8.17 -0.50
C LEU A 209 -20.18 8.24 -0.32
N LEU A 210 -20.83 7.14 0.05
CA LEU A 210 -22.26 7.11 0.34
C LEU A 210 -22.59 7.94 1.58
N THR A 211 -21.79 7.83 2.65
CA THR A 211 -22.00 8.63 3.86
C THR A 211 -21.74 10.12 3.63
N PHE A 212 -20.80 10.45 2.73
CA PHE A 212 -20.55 11.81 2.30
C PHE A 212 -21.72 12.36 1.47
N GLY A 213 -22.20 11.59 0.49
CA GLY A 213 -23.36 11.95 -0.34
C GLY A 213 -24.65 12.10 0.47
N ALA A 214 -24.76 11.38 1.58
CA ALA A 214 -25.83 11.50 2.57
C ALA A 214 -25.74 12.73 3.48
N GLY A 215 -24.65 13.53 3.37
CA GLY A 215 -24.47 14.78 4.13
C GLY A 215 -23.82 14.63 5.51
N SER A 216 -23.36 13.43 5.89
CA SER A 216 -22.68 13.20 7.17
C SER A 216 -21.16 13.19 7.01
N PHE A 217 -20.55 14.38 7.10
CA PHE A 217 -19.11 14.57 6.94
C PHE A 217 -18.28 13.86 8.01
N THR A 218 -18.74 13.86 9.26
CA THR A 218 -18.05 13.19 10.37
C THR A 218 -17.99 11.68 10.15
N ASN A 219 -19.11 11.06 9.77
CA ASN A 219 -19.16 9.63 9.50
C ASN A 219 -18.43 9.26 8.19
N ALA A 220 -18.47 10.13 7.18
CA ALA A 220 -17.64 9.95 5.99
C ALA A 220 -16.15 9.95 6.31
N GLY A 221 -15.69 10.87 7.15
CA GLY A 221 -14.30 10.90 7.63
C GLY A 221 -13.92 9.64 8.39
N TRP A 222 -14.82 9.15 9.26
CA TRP A 222 -14.60 7.91 10.03
C TRP A 222 -14.46 6.68 9.13
N TRP A 223 -15.33 6.52 8.13
CA TRP A 223 -15.26 5.40 7.19
C TRP A 223 -14.15 5.56 6.14
N ALA A 224 -13.67 6.79 5.90
CA ALA A 224 -12.57 7.06 4.97
C ALA A 224 -11.20 6.59 5.51
N ILE A 225 -11.07 6.32 6.81
CA ILE A 225 -9.82 5.82 7.40
C ILE A 225 -9.37 4.54 6.68
N THR A 226 -10.29 3.62 6.38
CA THR A 226 -9.97 2.35 5.71
C THR A 226 -9.37 2.56 4.31
N PRO A 227 -10.05 3.18 3.34
CA PRO A 227 -9.47 3.37 2.01
C PRO A 227 -8.22 4.24 2.03
N VAL A 228 -8.10 5.21 2.94
CA VAL A 228 -6.87 6.01 3.08
C VAL A 228 -5.69 5.13 3.51
N VAL A 229 -5.87 4.29 4.52
CA VAL A 229 -4.81 3.40 5.01
C VAL A 229 -4.46 2.34 3.96
N LEU A 230 -5.45 1.77 3.26
CA LEU A 230 -5.21 0.83 2.15
C LEU A 230 -4.48 1.49 0.96
N ALA A 231 -4.77 2.77 0.68
CA ALA A 231 -4.03 3.54 -0.32
C ALA A 231 -2.56 3.73 0.10
N VAL A 232 -2.29 4.04 1.37
CA VAL A 232 -0.92 4.13 1.90
C VAL A 232 -0.20 2.78 1.75
N VAL A 233 -0.84 1.66 2.11
CA VAL A 233 -0.28 0.32 1.91
C VAL A 233 0.05 0.10 0.44
N SER A 234 -0.86 0.45 -0.48
CA SER A 234 -0.65 0.31 -1.92
C SER A 234 0.55 1.10 -2.42
N VAL A 235 0.70 2.36 -1.98
CA VAL A 235 1.82 3.22 -2.37
C VAL A 235 3.14 2.66 -1.84
N VAL A 236 3.20 2.23 -0.58
CA VAL A 236 4.41 1.68 0.02
C VAL A 236 4.80 0.36 -0.65
N GLU A 237 3.83 -0.52 -0.93
CA GLU A 237 4.08 -1.76 -1.70
C GLU A 237 4.57 -1.50 -3.11
N TRP A 238 4.03 -0.47 -3.78
CA TRP A 238 4.52 -0.04 -5.08
C TRP A 238 5.96 0.46 -5.02
N MET A 239 6.30 1.28 -4.01
CA MET A 239 7.68 1.76 -3.81
C MET A 239 8.65 0.61 -3.54
N MET A 240 8.31 -0.34 -2.65
CA MET A 240 9.11 -1.53 -2.39
C MET A 240 9.28 -2.39 -3.65
N GLY A 241 8.21 -2.57 -4.42
CA GLY A 241 8.22 -3.29 -5.68
C GLY A 241 9.14 -2.66 -6.72
N LYS A 242 9.11 -1.33 -6.84
CA LYS A 242 9.99 -0.57 -7.74
C LYS A 242 11.46 -0.74 -7.36
N VAL A 243 11.82 -0.54 -6.09
CA VAL A 243 13.21 -0.69 -5.62
C VAL A 243 13.71 -2.12 -5.88
N THR A 244 12.87 -3.12 -5.59
CA THR A 244 13.23 -4.54 -5.83
C THR A 244 13.44 -4.83 -7.33
N ALA A 245 12.59 -4.29 -8.20
CA ALA A 245 12.75 -4.43 -9.65
C ALA A 245 14.02 -3.74 -10.16
N ASP A 246 14.35 -2.56 -9.63
CA ASP A 246 15.56 -1.82 -10.01
C ASP A 246 16.83 -2.58 -9.57
N THR A 247 16.85 -3.17 -8.35
CA THR A 247 17.96 -4.02 -7.89
C THR A 247 18.12 -5.30 -8.72
N GLN A 248 17.02 -5.92 -9.12
CA GLN A 248 17.06 -7.08 -10.03
C GLN A 248 17.51 -6.69 -11.44
N GLY A 249 17.12 -5.52 -11.94
CA GLY A 249 17.58 -4.97 -13.20
C GLY A 249 19.10 -4.79 -13.23
N LEU A 250 19.68 -4.23 -12.16
CA LEU A 250 21.12 -4.11 -11.97
C LEU A 250 21.83 -5.47 -12.01
N ALA A 251 21.26 -6.50 -11.36
CA ALA A 251 21.80 -7.85 -11.41
C ALA A 251 21.73 -8.49 -12.81
N THR A 252 20.73 -8.14 -13.61
CA THR A 252 20.53 -8.68 -14.97
C THR A 252 21.47 -8.01 -15.99
N MET A 253 21.78 -6.72 -15.82
CA MET A 253 22.74 -5.99 -16.66
C MET A 253 24.14 -6.62 -16.64
N LYS A 254 24.53 -7.24 -15.52
CA LYS A 254 25.76 -8.03 -15.40
C LYS A 254 25.86 -9.15 -16.44
N TYR A 255 24.75 -9.81 -16.76
CA TYR A 255 24.74 -10.96 -17.68
C TYR A 255 24.73 -10.54 -19.15
N ASN A 256 24.11 -9.40 -19.48
CA ASN A 256 24.11 -8.90 -20.86
C ASN A 256 25.48 -8.36 -21.31
N TYR A 257 26.29 -7.82 -20.39
CA TYR A 257 27.66 -7.36 -20.71
C TYR A 257 28.63 -8.52 -21.02
N ARG A 258 28.31 -9.76 -20.64
CA ARG A 258 29.09 -10.96 -20.98
C ARG A 258 28.71 -11.60 -22.31
N GLY A 259 27.63 -11.13 -22.96
CA GLY A 259 27.11 -11.68 -24.21
C GLY A 259 27.35 -10.82 -25.46
N ALA A 260 28.04 -9.67 -25.31
CA ALA A 260 28.39 -8.75 -26.38
C ALA A 260 29.87 -8.89 -26.79
#